data_AF-A0AAW0TBX5-F1
#
_entry.id   AF-A0AAW0TBX5-F1
#
_cell.length_a   1.000
_cell.length_b   1.000
_cell.length_c   1.000
_cell.angle_alpha   90.00
_cell.angle_beta   90.00
_cell.angle_gamma   90.00
#
_symmetry.space_group_name_H-M   'P 1'
#
loop_
_entity.id
_entity.type
_entity.pdbx_description
1 polymer ?
#
loop_
_entity_poly.entity_id
_entity_poly.type
_entity_poly.pdbx_seq_one_letter_code
_entity_poly.pdbx_strand_id
1 'polypeptide(L)'
;MLEIITLSCQYNSKVRVATLEMAILVLKQLVGVGLAGGGGRRHAYLRDNHLASLEGAREEATLMLRNFYKSEEIFLDMFEDEWLELHRRPLNVEYLLQDASVLLPPAGTPLTGIDFNKRLPCGEVERARRAMRVFFLVREVSLAVREENDPHLPLTNPAACVQVADVLDLNNSDLIACVVIPRDGQRTKRFLVIDVIQLILVEPDLRRLGWGVSKFVGFLQDLEVTGDKDDSRVLHLTIHRPSASSGRPSQPLLAAKFIFDDHIRCMAAKQRLIKGRMKARQRKLHQIARLLELPSHLQPCPSPPAHALHTMRQEAHRQARNRVWK
;
A
#
# COMPACT_ATOMS: atom_id res chain seq x y z
N MET A 1 -20.77 2.50 22.54
CA MET A 1 -19.59 2.50 21.63
C MET A 1 -19.44 1.17 20.90
N LEU A 2 -19.32 0.06 21.61
CA LEU A 2 -19.20 -1.27 20.97
C LEU A 2 -20.40 -1.60 20.07
N GLU A 3 -21.61 -1.27 20.49
CA GLU A 3 -22.81 -1.42 19.65
C GLU A 3 -22.72 -0.62 18.34
N ILE A 4 -22.19 0.61 18.36
CA ILE A 4 -21.98 1.42 17.14
C ILE A 4 -20.96 0.74 16.23
N ILE A 5 -19.89 0.17 16.80
CA ILE A 5 -18.87 -0.57 16.06
C ILE A 5 -19.50 -1.80 15.40
N THR A 6 -20.25 -2.63 16.15
CA THR A 6 -20.95 -3.81 15.62
C THR A 6 -21.95 -3.43 14.53
N LEU A 7 -22.80 -2.43 14.75
CA LEU A 7 -23.76 -1.93 13.76
C LEU A 7 -23.07 -1.39 12.51
N SER A 8 -21.88 -0.80 12.63
CA SER A 8 -21.12 -0.31 11.47
C SER A 8 -20.64 -1.43 10.54
N CYS A 9 -20.42 -2.62 11.09
CA CYS A 9 -19.95 -3.81 10.38
C CYS A 9 -21.09 -4.57 9.66
N GLN A 10 -22.36 -4.19 9.86
CA GLN A 10 -23.50 -4.85 9.22
C GLN A 10 -23.76 -4.35 7.79
N TYR A 11 -24.26 -5.24 6.94
CA TYR A 11 -24.68 -4.88 5.58
C TYR A 11 -25.76 -3.78 5.61
N ASN A 12 -25.63 -2.79 4.71
CA ASN A 12 -26.51 -1.60 4.64
C ASN A 12 -26.62 -0.77 5.94
N SER A 13 -25.60 -0.87 6.81
CA SER A 13 -25.52 -0.05 8.03
C SER A 13 -25.78 1.43 7.76
N LYS A 14 -26.62 2.03 8.60
CA LYS A 14 -26.96 3.45 8.58
C LYS A 14 -25.97 4.30 9.39
N VAL A 15 -24.92 3.68 9.93
CA VAL A 15 -23.86 4.37 10.67
C VAL A 15 -22.87 4.98 9.67
N ARG A 16 -22.69 6.30 9.79
CA ARG A 16 -21.68 7.08 9.05
C ARG A 16 -20.27 6.69 9.49
N VAL A 17 -19.31 6.76 8.58
CA VAL A 17 -17.91 6.47 8.91
C VAL A 17 -17.38 7.43 9.99
N ALA A 18 -17.71 8.72 9.92
CA ALA A 18 -17.35 9.70 10.95
C ALA A 18 -17.90 9.32 12.35
N THR A 19 -19.08 8.71 12.42
CA THR A 19 -19.66 8.26 13.70
C THR A 19 -18.92 7.03 14.26
N LEU A 20 -18.50 6.11 13.39
CA LEU A 20 -17.64 4.99 13.78
C LEU A 20 -16.27 5.49 14.28
N GLU A 21 -15.62 6.39 13.54
CA GLU A 21 -14.34 6.98 13.92
C GLU A 21 -14.42 7.68 15.28
N MET A 22 -15.45 8.50 15.51
CA MET A 22 -15.69 9.11 16.82
C MET A 22 -15.87 8.07 17.93
N ALA A 23 -16.66 7.02 17.69
CA ALA A 23 -16.88 5.97 18.67
C ALA A 23 -15.57 5.23 19.03
N ILE A 24 -14.70 5.02 18.04
CA ILE A 24 -13.37 4.41 18.22
C ILE A 24 -12.43 5.34 18.96
N LEU A 25 -12.41 6.64 18.65
CA LEU A 25 -11.58 7.62 19.37
C LEU A 25 -11.94 7.69 20.85
N VAL A 26 -13.24 7.75 21.16
CA VAL A 26 -13.73 7.72 22.54
C VAL A 26 -13.37 6.39 23.22
N LEU A 27 -13.52 5.25 22.53
CA LEU A 27 -13.13 3.95 23.07
C LEU A 27 -11.62 3.91 23.39
N LYS A 28 -10.76 4.37 22.48
CA LYS A 28 -9.30 4.45 22.71
C LYS A 28 -8.97 5.30 23.93
N GLN A 29 -9.61 6.46 24.09
CA GLN A 29 -9.44 7.33 25.26
C GLN A 29 -9.90 6.67 26.56
N LEU A 30 -11.05 5.97 26.55
CA LEU A 30 -11.56 5.28 27.74
C LEU A 30 -10.63 4.14 28.17
N VAL A 31 -10.09 3.35 27.23
CA VAL A 31 -9.20 2.21 27.51
C VAL A 31 -7.77 2.66 27.85
N GLY A 32 -7.40 3.90 27.51
CA GLY A 32 -6.06 4.45 27.70
C GLY A 32 -5.08 4.04 26.60
N VAL A 33 -5.58 3.64 25.43
CA VAL A 33 -4.79 3.23 24.27
C VAL A 33 -4.33 4.47 23.50
N GLY A 34 -3.02 4.63 23.32
CA GLY A 34 -2.43 5.70 22.49
C GLY A 34 -2.15 7.03 23.21
N LEU A 35 -2.33 7.13 24.53
CA LEU A 35 -1.91 8.30 25.32
C LEU A 35 -0.41 8.18 25.67
N ALA A 36 0.45 8.46 24.70
CA ALA A 36 1.88 8.63 24.92
C ALA A 36 2.13 10.00 25.59
N GLY A 37 2.00 10.07 26.91
CA GLY A 37 2.40 11.25 27.68
C GLY A 37 1.37 11.66 28.75
N GLY A 38 1.70 11.37 30.00
CA GLY A 38 0.92 11.82 31.16
C GLY A 38 0.70 10.68 32.15
N GLY A 39 1.30 10.81 33.34
CA GLY A 39 1.35 9.76 34.35
C GLY A 39 -0.03 9.29 34.83
N GLY A 40 -0.08 7.99 35.18
CA GLY A 40 -1.24 7.33 35.74
C GLY A 40 -1.89 6.37 34.75
N ARG A 41 -1.41 5.11 34.71
CA ARG A 41 -2.09 3.97 34.08
C ARG A 41 -3.51 3.84 34.67
N ARG A 42 -4.51 4.47 34.06
CA ARG A 42 -5.87 3.95 34.08
C ARG A 42 -6.00 3.03 32.88
N HIS A 43 -5.59 1.77 33.05
CA HIS A 43 -6.11 0.73 32.19
C HIS A 43 -7.58 0.58 32.58
N ALA A 44 -8.50 1.21 31.85
CA ALA A 44 -9.88 0.79 31.95
C ALA A 44 -9.94 -0.59 31.31
N TYR A 45 -10.06 -1.61 32.15
CA TYR A 45 -10.13 -2.98 31.67
C TYR A 45 -11.43 -3.17 30.87
N LEU A 46 -11.30 -3.44 29.58
CA LEU A 46 -12.40 -4.03 28.82
C LEU A 46 -12.67 -5.41 29.43
N ARG A 47 -13.93 -5.66 29.79
CA ARG A 47 -14.37 -6.99 30.22
C ARG A 47 -14.29 -7.96 29.04
N ASP A 48 -14.20 -9.25 29.31
CA ASP A 48 -14.14 -10.28 28.26
C ASP A 48 -15.30 -10.19 27.27
N ASN A 49 -16.52 -9.88 27.74
CA ASN A 49 -17.68 -9.66 26.87
C ASN A 49 -17.48 -8.48 25.90
N HIS A 50 -16.77 -7.43 26.34
CA HIS A 50 -16.46 -6.28 25.49
C HIS A 50 -15.40 -6.62 24.45
N LEU A 51 -14.39 -7.40 24.82
CA LEU A 51 -13.37 -7.91 23.91
C LEU A 51 -13.99 -8.84 22.87
N ALA A 52 -14.83 -9.80 23.31
CA ALA A 52 -15.56 -10.70 22.43
C ALA A 52 -16.45 -9.94 21.44
N SER A 53 -17.14 -8.88 21.89
CA SER A 53 -17.95 -8.03 21.02
C SER A 53 -17.10 -7.29 19.98
N LEU A 54 -15.90 -6.83 20.35
CA LEU A 54 -14.99 -6.17 19.42
C LEU A 54 -14.40 -7.13 18.39
N GLU A 55 -14.02 -8.33 18.80
CA GLU A 55 -13.51 -9.38 17.91
C GLU A 55 -14.60 -9.86 16.95
N GLY A 56 -15.83 -10.05 17.41
CA GLY A 56 -16.97 -10.36 16.55
C GLY A 56 -17.25 -9.26 15.51
N ALA A 57 -17.11 -7.98 15.89
CA ALA A 57 -17.20 -6.88 14.94
C ALA A 57 -16.05 -6.91 13.91
N ARG A 58 -14.83 -7.30 14.30
CA ARG A 58 -13.70 -7.46 13.38
C ARG A 58 -13.96 -8.57 12.36
N GLU A 59 -14.49 -9.70 12.80
CA GLU A 59 -14.86 -10.82 11.93
C GLU A 59 -15.95 -10.41 10.95
N GLU A 60 -17.00 -9.74 11.41
CA GLU A 60 -18.08 -9.24 10.56
C GLU A 60 -17.59 -8.20 9.53
N ALA A 61 -16.73 -7.27 9.94
CA ALA A 61 -16.10 -6.31 9.02
C ALA A 61 -15.24 -7.02 7.96
N THR A 62 -14.56 -8.09 8.35
CA THR A 62 -13.77 -8.93 7.43
C THR A 62 -14.68 -9.64 6.43
N LEU A 63 -15.75 -10.28 6.89
CA LEU A 63 -16.75 -10.94 6.03
C LEU A 63 -17.42 -9.96 5.08
N MET A 64 -17.75 -8.75 5.55
CA MET A 64 -18.31 -7.69 4.70
C MET A 64 -17.35 -7.33 3.57
N LEU A 65 -16.06 -7.12 3.87
CA LEU A 65 -15.07 -6.76 2.87
C LEU A 65 -14.79 -7.90 1.88
N ARG A 66 -14.88 -9.17 2.31
CA ARG A 66 -14.79 -10.35 1.42
C ARG A 66 -15.80 -10.28 0.27
N ASN A 67 -17.00 -9.76 0.49
CA ASN A 67 -18.04 -9.66 -0.54
C ASN A 67 -17.63 -8.75 -1.72
N PHE A 68 -16.72 -7.81 -1.47
CA PHE A 68 -16.17 -6.90 -2.48
C PHE A 68 -14.83 -7.38 -3.05
N TYR A 69 -14.22 -8.41 -2.46
CA TYR A 69 -13.02 -9.04 -2.99
C TYR A 69 -13.40 -9.84 -4.25
N LYS A 70 -13.38 -9.15 -5.39
CA LYS A 70 -13.42 -9.74 -6.73
C LYS A 70 -12.05 -9.52 -7.37
N SER A 71 -11.65 -10.41 -8.27
CA SER A 71 -10.33 -10.40 -8.95
C SER A 71 -10.18 -9.26 -9.96
N GLU A 72 -10.67 -8.06 -9.65
CA GLU A 72 -10.58 -6.87 -10.49
C GLU A 72 -9.42 -5.99 -10.03
N GLU A 73 -8.67 -5.47 -11.00
CA GLU A 73 -7.53 -4.58 -10.76
C GLU A 73 -7.90 -3.37 -9.86
N ILE A 74 -9.16 -2.93 -9.96
CA ILE A 74 -9.70 -1.78 -9.24
C ILE A 74 -9.71 -2.00 -7.72
N PHE A 75 -9.90 -3.23 -7.24
CA PHE A 75 -9.99 -3.51 -5.80
C PHE A 75 -8.68 -3.19 -5.08
N LEU A 76 -7.53 -3.56 -5.66
CA LEU A 76 -6.22 -3.27 -5.06
C LEU A 76 -6.00 -1.77 -4.94
N ASP A 77 -6.28 -1.03 -6.02
CA ASP A 77 -6.06 0.41 -6.08
C ASP A 77 -6.99 1.13 -5.07
N MET A 78 -8.27 0.73 -5.00
CA MET A 78 -9.19 1.22 -3.98
C MET A 78 -8.74 0.92 -2.55
N PHE A 79 -8.22 -0.28 -2.29
CA PHE A 79 -7.78 -0.68 -0.95
C PHE A 79 -6.57 0.15 -0.48
N GLU A 80 -5.57 0.36 -1.34
CA GLU A 80 -4.40 1.19 -1.00
C GLU A 80 -4.79 2.66 -0.86
N ASP A 81 -5.66 3.18 -1.73
CA ASP A 81 -6.15 4.56 -1.68
C ASP A 81 -6.91 4.84 -0.37
N GLU A 82 -7.79 3.91 0.04
CA GLU A 82 -8.56 4.06 1.27
C GLU A 82 -7.69 3.98 2.53
N TRP A 83 -6.69 3.09 2.53
CA TRP A 83 -5.71 3.03 3.62
C TRP A 83 -4.92 4.34 3.75
N LEU A 84 -4.45 4.88 2.63
CA LEU A 84 -3.69 6.13 2.59
C LEU A 84 -4.54 7.32 3.01
N GLU A 85 -5.77 7.44 2.50
CA GLU A 85 -6.65 8.57 2.82
C GLU A 85 -7.04 8.57 4.30
N LEU A 86 -7.29 7.40 4.90
CA LEU A 86 -7.58 7.25 6.33
C LEU A 86 -6.45 7.80 7.21
N HIS A 87 -5.20 7.55 6.85
CA HIS A 87 -4.02 8.01 7.60
C HIS A 87 -3.60 9.44 7.26
N ARG A 88 -3.89 9.92 6.06
CA ARG A 88 -3.55 11.27 5.61
C ARG A 88 -4.48 12.33 6.19
N ARG A 89 -5.76 11.99 6.35
CA ARG A 89 -6.79 12.90 6.85
C ARG A 89 -7.53 12.26 8.04
N PRO A 90 -6.85 12.12 9.20
CA PRO A 90 -7.52 11.64 10.40
C PRO A 90 -8.69 12.56 10.75
N LEU A 91 -9.73 12.00 11.38
CA LEU A 91 -10.89 12.76 11.78
C LEU A 91 -10.51 13.95 12.69
N ASN A 92 -10.77 15.16 12.23
CA ASN A 92 -10.70 16.35 13.05
C ASN A 92 -12.05 16.55 13.75
N VAL A 93 -12.08 16.31 15.06
CA VAL A 93 -13.29 16.39 15.90
C VAL A 93 -13.85 17.81 15.92
N GLU A 94 -13.01 18.83 16.03
CA GLU A 94 -13.43 20.23 16.07
C GLU A 94 -14.13 20.62 14.77
N TYR A 95 -13.53 20.26 13.63
CA TYR A 95 -14.15 20.49 12.32
C TYR A 95 -15.45 19.71 12.13
N LEU A 96 -15.53 18.47 12.67
CA LEU A 96 -16.76 17.68 12.62
C LEU A 96 -17.90 18.32 13.43
N LEU A 97 -17.59 18.87 14.60
CA LEU A 97 -18.58 19.52 15.48
C LEU A 97 -19.11 20.84 14.92
N GLN A 98 -18.35 21.49 14.04
CA GLN A 98 -18.80 22.70 13.32
C GLN A 98 -19.74 22.37 12.15
N ASP A 99 -19.85 21.11 11.74
CA ASP A 99 -20.65 20.70 10.59
C ASP A 99 -22.09 20.34 10.98
N ALA A 100 -23.05 21.20 10.60
CA ALA A 100 -24.47 20.98 10.84
C ALA A 100 -25.02 19.72 10.16
N SER A 101 -24.38 19.22 9.10
CA SER A 101 -24.82 17.99 8.41
C SER A 101 -24.77 16.76 9.31
N VAL A 102 -23.98 16.80 10.38
CA VAL A 102 -23.87 15.69 11.35
C VAL A 102 -25.15 15.56 12.19
N LEU A 103 -25.89 16.66 12.39
CA LEU A 103 -27.14 16.69 13.16
C LEU A 103 -28.36 16.24 12.33
N LEU A 104 -28.23 16.22 11.00
CA LEU A 104 -29.30 15.82 10.09
C LEU A 104 -29.27 14.30 9.83
N PRO A 105 -30.41 13.71 9.39
CA PRO A 105 -30.43 12.35 8.89
C PRO A 105 -29.36 12.13 7.80
N PRO A 106 -28.62 11.01 7.83
CA PRO A 106 -27.55 10.76 6.86
C PRO A 106 -28.05 10.80 5.41
N ALA A 107 -27.46 11.68 4.60
CA ALA A 107 -27.73 11.73 3.17
C ALA A 107 -27.32 10.42 2.46
N GLY A 108 -28.10 10.00 1.47
CA GLY A 108 -27.83 8.80 0.67
C GLY A 108 -27.21 9.05 -0.71
N THR A 109 -26.88 10.31 -1.04
CA THR A 109 -26.48 10.70 -2.39
C THR A 109 -25.30 11.68 -2.37
N PRO A 110 -24.32 11.52 -3.29
CA PRO A 110 -23.20 12.46 -3.45
C PRO A 110 -23.65 13.85 -3.94
N LEU A 111 -24.85 13.98 -4.53
CA LEU A 111 -25.38 15.25 -5.07
C LEU A 111 -25.59 16.32 -4.01
N THR A 112 -25.59 15.95 -2.73
CA THR A 112 -25.71 16.86 -1.60
C THR A 112 -24.44 17.69 -1.35
N GLY A 113 -23.32 17.34 -1.96
CA GLY A 113 -22.02 17.95 -1.68
C GLY A 113 -21.44 17.56 -0.31
N ILE A 114 -22.12 16.72 0.46
CA ILE A 114 -21.65 16.22 1.76
C ILE A 114 -20.55 15.19 1.53
N ASP A 115 -19.43 15.36 2.24
CA ASP A 115 -18.30 14.45 2.19
C ASP A 115 -18.70 13.01 2.50
N PHE A 116 -18.05 12.06 1.82
CA PHE A 116 -18.32 10.63 1.96
C PHE A 116 -18.32 10.14 3.42
N ASN A 117 -17.43 10.66 4.27
CA ASN A 117 -17.35 10.29 5.69
C ASN A 117 -18.60 10.64 6.51
N LYS A 118 -19.37 11.64 6.07
CA LYS A 118 -20.49 12.23 6.79
C LYS A 118 -21.85 11.79 6.23
N ARG A 119 -21.86 10.96 5.19
CA ARG A 119 -23.07 10.47 4.53
C ARG A 119 -23.04 8.94 4.37
N LEU A 120 -24.11 8.38 3.81
CA LEU A 120 -24.19 6.97 3.45
C LEU A 120 -23.54 6.73 2.08
N PRO A 121 -22.97 5.54 1.85
CA PRO A 121 -22.42 5.16 0.56
C PRO A 121 -23.53 5.07 -0.50
N CYS A 122 -23.24 5.52 -1.71
CA CYS A 122 -24.11 5.48 -2.87
C CYS A 122 -23.47 4.59 -3.95
N GLY A 123 -24.12 3.46 -4.25
CA GLY A 123 -23.63 2.49 -5.26
C GLY A 123 -22.61 1.48 -4.73
N GLU A 124 -22.18 0.55 -5.59
CA GLU A 124 -21.24 -0.53 -5.24
C GLU A 124 -19.86 -0.02 -4.85
N VAL A 125 -19.31 0.92 -5.62
CA VAL A 125 -17.96 1.46 -5.40
C VAL A 125 -17.86 2.10 -4.02
N GLU A 126 -18.78 2.97 -3.65
CA GLU A 126 -18.76 3.61 -2.32
C GLU A 126 -19.08 2.63 -1.19
N ARG A 127 -19.88 1.59 -1.44
CA ARG A 127 -20.08 0.51 -0.46
C ARG A 127 -18.78 -0.26 -0.21
N ALA A 128 -18.01 -0.57 -1.26
CA ALA A 128 -16.69 -1.18 -1.12
C ALA A 128 -15.72 -0.27 -0.35
N ARG A 129 -15.67 1.03 -0.69
CA ARG A 129 -14.86 2.03 0.04
C ARG A 129 -15.21 2.09 1.51
N ARG A 130 -16.51 2.09 1.84
CA ARG A 130 -16.99 2.04 3.24
C ARG A 130 -16.52 0.76 3.93
N ALA A 131 -16.69 -0.40 3.29
CA ALA A 131 -16.27 -1.68 3.85
C ALA A 131 -14.76 -1.70 4.16
N MET A 132 -13.93 -1.13 3.27
CA MET A 132 -12.49 -0.96 3.49
C MET A 132 -12.20 -0.08 4.72
N ARG A 133 -12.82 1.10 4.82
CA ARG A 133 -12.64 1.99 5.99
C ARG A 133 -13.05 1.33 7.30
N VAL A 134 -14.23 0.69 7.32
CA VAL A 134 -14.73 -0.01 8.52
C VAL A 134 -13.78 -1.14 8.90
N PHE A 135 -13.32 -1.94 7.94
CA PHE A 135 -12.33 -2.99 8.16
C PHE A 135 -11.04 -2.45 8.80
N PHE A 136 -10.45 -1.40 8.24
CA PHE A 136 -9.22 -0.79 8.79
C PHE A 136 -9.42 -0.27 10.21
N LEU A 137 -10.47 0.53 10.44
CA LEU A 137 -10.76 1.14 11.72
C LEU A 137 -10.99 0.10 12.83
N VAL A 138 -11.79 -0.93 12.55
CA VAL A 138 -12.12 -1.99 13.52
C VAL A 138 -10.91 -2.89 13.79
N ARG A 139 -10.12 -3.19 12.75
CA ARG A 139 -8.87 -3.95 12.88
C ARG A 139 -7.84 -3.20 13.74
N GLU A 140 -7.63 -1.92 13.46
CA GLU A 140 -6.68 -1.09 14.21
C GLU A 140 -7.04 -1.00 15.70
N VAL A 141 -8.32 -0.79 16.04
CA VAL A 141 -8.71 -0.72 17.44
C VAL A 141 -8.64 -2.08 18.14
N SER A 142 -8.95 -3.18 17.45
CA SER A 142 -8.76 -4.56 17.97
C SER A 142 -7.30 -4.83 18.30
N LEU A 143 -6.37 -4.49 17.40
CA LEU A 143 -4.93 -4.64 17.63
C LEU A 143 -4.43 -3.71 18.73
N ALA A 144 -4.88 -2.45 18.74
CA ALA A 144 -4.41 -1.46 19.70
C ALA A 144 -4.88 -1.77 21.14
N VAL A 145 -6.07 -2.34 21.32
CA VAL A 145 -6.56 -2.85 22.61
C VAL A 145 -5.71 -4.04 23.11
N ARG A 146 -5.11 -4.81 22.20
CA ARG A 146 -4.20 -5.94 22.50
C ARG A 146 -2.73 -5.52 22.62
N GLU A 147 -2.43 -4.24 22.44
CA GLU A 147 -1.06 -3.71 22.38
C GLU A 147 -0.20 -4.37 21.27
N GLU A 148 -0.84 -4.79 20.18
CA GLU A 148 -0.18 -5.42 19.02
C GLU A 148 -0.01 -4.42 17.87
N ASN A 149 1.08 -4.56 17.11
CA ASN A 149 1.28 -3.84 15.85
C ASN A 149 0.69 -4.64 14.69
N ASP A 150 0.18 -3.97 13.64
CA ASP A 150 -0.29 -4.67 12.45
C ASP A 150 0.90 -5.26 11.66
N PRO A 151 0.99 -6.59 11.50
CA PRO A 151 2.10 -7.20 10.77
C PRO A 151 1.88 -7.24 9.24
N HIS A 152 0.68 -6.89 8.76
CA HIS A 152 0.30 -7.06 7.36
C HIS A 152 0.01 -5.74 6.64
N LEU A 153 -0.32 -4.66 7.37
CA LEU A 153 -0.54 -3.33 6.82
C LEU A 153 0.53 -2.35 7.32
N PRO A 154 1.04 -1.45 6.47
CA PRO A 154 0.74 -1.30 5.03
C PRO A 154 1.27 -2.48 4.19
N LEU A 155 0.62 -2.75 3.04
CA LEU A 155 0.97 -3.86 2.12
C LEU A 155 2.40 -3.77 1.57
N THR A 156 2.97 -2.56 1.56
CA THR A 156 4.37 -2.33 1.23
C THR A 156 5.03 -1.66 2.42
N ASN A 157 6.09 -2.27 2.94
CA ASN A 157 6.96 -1.64 3.92
C ASN A 157 8.09 -0.91 3.18
N PRO A 158 8.09 0.44 3.11
CA PRO A 158 9.12 1.19 2.39
C PRO A 158 10.51 1.01 3.02
N ALA A 159 10.59 0.79 4.33
CA ALA A 159 11.86 0.61 5.02
C ALA A 159 12.56 -0.70 4.63
N ALA A 160 11.81 -1.74 4.23
CA ALA A 160 12.37 -3.01 3.77
C ALA A 160 12.73 -3.02 2.27
N CYS A 161 12.47 -1.91 1.57
CA CYS A 161 12.72 -1.76 0.15
C CYS A 161 14.12 -1.19 -0.11
N VAL A 162 14.68 -1.50 -1.28
CA VAL A 162 15.94 -0.89 -1.72
C VAL A 162 15.74 0.61 -1.87
N GLN A 163 16.68 1.38 -1.33
CA GLN A 163 16.71 2.83 -1.41
C GLN A 163 17.71 3.29 -2.46
N VAL A 164 17.62 4.57 -2.84
CA VAL A 164 18.64 5.20 -3.69
C VAL A 164 19.95 5.30 -2.91
N ALA A 165 21.07 5.08 -3.61
CA ALA A 165 22.44 5.02 -3.07
C ALA A 165 22.78 3.77 -2.23
N ASP A 166 21.88 2.78 -2.17
CA ASP A 166 22.19 1.47 -1.61
C ASP A 166 23.21 0.72 -2.47
N VAL A 167 24.09 -0.03 -1.80
CA VAL A 167 25.11 -0.89 -2.42
C VAL A 167 24.58 -2.32 -2.46
N LEU A 168 24.48 -2.89 -3.66
CA LEU A 168 23.80 -4.16 -3.93
C LEU A 168 24.79 -5.20 -4.48
N ASP A 169 24.65 -6.45 -4.02
CA ASP A 169 25.37 -7.61 -4.58
C ASP A 169 24.64 -8.15 -5.82
N LEU A 170 25.20 -7.96 -7.00
CA LEU A 170 24.58 -8.28 -8.28
C LEU A 170 25.01 -9.64 -8.84
N ASN A 171 25.79 -10.45 -8.13
CA ASN A 171 26.36 -11.69 -8.67
C ASN A 171 25.30 -12.70 -9.15
N ASN A 172 24.13 -12.72 -8.51
CA ASN A 172 23.00 -13.59 -8.87
C ASN A 172 21.81 -12.79 -9.43
N SER A 173 22.05 -11.55 -9.89
CA SER A 173 21.02 -10.70 -10.45
C SER A 173 21.05 -10.76 -11.97
N ASP A 174 19.87 -10.94 -12.57
CA ASP A 174 19.71 -10.84 -14.03
C ASP A 174 19.78 -9.36 -14.46
N LEU A 175 20.97 -8.89 -14.82
CA LEU A 175 21.23 -7.52 -15.24
C LEU A 175 20.90 -7.31 -16.72
N ILE A 176 20.19 -6.22 -17.05
CA ILE A 176 20.01 -5.78 -18.43
C ILE A 176 20.69 -4.42 -18.62
N ALA A 177 21.76 -4.38 -19.42
CA ALA A 177 22.43 -3.13 -19.75
C ALA A 177 21.53 -2.24 -20.62
N CYS A 178 21.42 -0.96 -20.28
CA CYS A 178 20.67 0.02 -21.06
C CYS A 178 21.25 1.44 -20.92
N VAL A 179 20.95 2.28 -21.88
CA VAL A 179 21.18 3.72 -21.81
C VAL A 179 19.86 4.40 -21.45
N VAL A 180 19.86 5.15 -20.36
CA VAL A 180 18.69 5.86 -19.84
C VAL A 180 18.83 7.33 -20.20
N ILE A 181 17.79 7.88 -20.82
CA ILE A 181 17.67 9.27 -21.22
C ILE A 181 16.41 9.83 -20.54
N PRO A 182 16.55 10.49 -19.37
CA PRO A 182 15.46 11.22 -18.74
C PRO A 182 14.98 12.38 -19.62
N ARG A 183 13.88 13.02 -19.23
CA ARG A 183 13.38 14.23 -19.92
C ARG A 183 14.41 15.35 -20.04
N ASP A 184 15.35 15.42 -19.10
CA ASP A 184 16.44 16.40 -19.09
C ASP A 184 17.53 16.12 -20.14
N GLY A 185 17.39 15.04 -20.92
CA GLY A 185 18.24 14.72 -22.07
C GLY A 185 19.58 14.07 -21.73
N GLN A 186 19.99 14.02 -20.45
CA GLN A 186 21.25 13.44 -20.05
C GLN A 186 21.28 11.92 -20.31
N ARG A 187 22.19 11.48 -21.19
CA ARG A 187 22.37 10.06 -21.51
C ARG A 187 23.28 9.41 -20.47
N THR A 188 22.77 8.41 -19.75
CA THR A 188 23.55 7.67 -18.76
C THR A 188 23.45 6.17 -18.99
N LYS A 189 24.59 5.45 -18.88
CA LYS A 189 24.60 3.99 -18.96
C LYS A 189 24.29 3.41 -17.58
N ARG A 190 23.34 2.48 -17.52
CA ARG A 190 22.85 1.83 -16.30
C ARG A 190 22.59 0.35 -16.54
N PHE A 191 22.57 -0.42 -15.46
CA PHE A 191 22.00 -1.77 -15.46
C PHE A 191 20.60 -1.72 -14.86
N LEU A 192 19.63 -2.25 -15.60
CA LEU A 192 18.27 -2.45 -15.13
C LEU A 192 18.20 -3.77 -14.37
N VAL A 193 17.77 -3.69 -13.11
CA VAL A 193 17.50 -4.83 -12.24
C VAL A 193 16.03 -4.83 -11.87
N ILE A 194 15.38 -5.98 -12.01
CA ILE A 194 13.97 -6.17 -11.70
C ILE A 194 13.90 -7.07 -10.46
N ASP A 195 13.62 -6.47 -9.31
CA ASP A 195 13.38 -7.16 -8.05
C ASP A 195 11.92 -7.64 -7.97
N VAL A 196 11.52 -8.18 -6.83
CA VAL A 196 10.19 -8.73 -6.55
C VAL A 196 9.06 -7.72 -6.75
N ILE A 197 9.26 -6.47 -6.29
CA ILE A 197 8.26 -5.39 -6.40
C ILE A 197 8.86 -4.07 -6.92
N GLN A 198 10.17 -4.02 -7.18
CA GLN A 198 10.88 -2.79 -7.55
C GLN A 198 11.64 -2.96 -8.87
N LEU A 199 11.72 -1.86 -9.61
CA LEU A 199 12.69 -1.61 -10.65
C LEU A 199 13.84 -0.80 -10.05
N ILE A 200 15.07 -1.22 -10.32
CA ILE A 200 16.27 -0.56 -9.80
C ILE A 200 17.21 -0.28 -10.98
N LEU A 201 17.65 0.97 -11.10
CA LEU A 201 18.73 1.34 -12.02
C LEU A 201 20.04 1.41 -11.24
N VAL A 202 21.01 0.62 -11.67
CA VAL A 202 22.25 0.43 -10.95
C VAL A 202 23.43 0.90 -11.80
N GLU A 203 24.39 1.53 -11.14
CA GLU A 203 25.73 1.78 -11.69
C GLU A 203 26.71 0.79 -11.08
N PRO A 204 27.59 0.14 -11.87
CA PRO A 204 28.55 -0.82 -11.32
C PRO A 204 29.51 -0.14 -10.33
N ASP A 205 29.82 -0.82 -9.24
CA ASP A 205 30.80 -0.34 -8.26
C ASP A 205 32.21 -0.53 -8.81
N LEU A 206 32.97 0.56 -8.94
CA LEU A 206 34.35 0.54 -9.44
C LEU A 206 35.32 -0.19 -8.50
N ARG A 207 34.97 -0.32 -7.21
CA ARG A 207 35.83 -0.93 -6.19
C ARG A 207 35.57 -2.42 -6.00
N ARG A 208 34.39 -2.91 -6.36
CA ARG A 208 33.93 -4.27 -6.05
C ARG A 208 33.23 -4.90 -7.26
N LEU A 209 33.92 -5.83 -7.91
CA LEU A 209 33.34 -6.64 -8.99
C LEU A 209 32.10 -7.38 -8.49
N GLY A 210 31.05 -7.39 -9.31
CA GLY A 210 29.76 -7.99 -8.96
C GLY A 210 28.87 -7.12 -8.07
N TRP A 211 29.31 -5.94 -7.66
CA TRP A 211 28.49 -5.00 -6.87
C TRP A 211 28.07 -3.79 -7.70
N GLY A 212 27.02 -3.11 -7.25
CA GLY A 212 26.61 -1.84 -7.84
C GLY A 212 25.84 -0.95 -6.88
N VAL A 213 25.75 0.32 -7.23
CA VAL A 213 25.07 1.35 -6.45
C VAL A 213 23.77 1.74 -7.13
N SER A 214 22.65 1.69 -6.40
CA SER A 214 21.35 2.11 -6.92
C SER A 214 21.36 3.63 -7.18
N LYS A 215 21.00 4.03 -8.39
CA LYS A 215 20.85 5.43 -8.80
C LYS A 215 19.39 5.85 -8.88
N PHE A 216 18.50 4.90 -9.11
CA PHE A 216 17.06 5.12 -9.12
C PHE A 216 16.36 3.86 -8.65
N VAL A 217 15.27 4.02 -7.91
CA VAL A 217 14.39 2.94 -7.49
C VAL A 217 12.94 3.37 -7.69
N GLY A 218 12.13 2.50 -8.26
CA GLY A 218 10.69 2.71 -8.43
C GLY A 218 9.91 1.41 -8.26
N PHE A 219 8.62 1.49 -7.95
CA PHE A 219 7.79 0.30 -7.82
C PHE A 219 7.32 -0.21 -9.19
N LEU A 220 7.30 -1.52 -9.36
CA LEU A 220 6.82 -2.17 -10.58
C LEU A 220 5.31 -1.98 -10.78
N GLN A 221 4.55 -1.80 -9.71
CA GLN A 221 3.10 -1.65 -9.80
C GLN A 221 2.68 -0.35 -10.52
N ASP A 222 3.48 0.71 -10.33
CA ASP A 222 3.23 2.07 -10.83
C ASP A 222 3.90 2.30 -12.21
N LEU A 223 4.42 1.23 -12.81
CA LEU A 223 5.18 1.26 -14.06
C LEU A 223 4.26 1.14 -15.28
N GLU A 224 4.47 2.05 -16.22
CA GLU A 224 4.00 1.95 -17.59
C GLU A 224 5.19 1.74 -18.52
N VAL A 225 5.05 0.79 -19.46
CA VAL A 225 6.08 0.45 -20.43
C VAL A 225 5.47 0.46 -21.82
N THR A 226 5.99 1.30 -22.70
CA THR A 226 5.63 1.32 -24.12
C THR A 226 6.85 1.10 -24.99
N GLY A 227 6.67 0.40 -26.11
CA GLY A 227 7.73 0.24 -27.11
C GLY A 227 7.72 1.42 -28.07
N ASP A 228 8.89 1.82 -28.54
CA ASP A 228 8.98 2.79 -29.62
C ASP A 228 8.55 2.15 -30.95
N LYS A 229 7.95 2.94 -31.83
CA LYS A 229 7.44 2.46 -33.13
C LYS A 229 8.53 2.43 -34.19
N ASP A 230 9.52 3.30 -34.07
CA ASP A 230 10.55 3.54 -35.08
C ASP A 230 11.86 2.82 -34.73
N ASP A 231 12.15 2.63 -33.43
CA ASP A 231 13.33 1.89 -32.97
C ASP A 231 12.96 0.71 -32.05
N SER A 232 13.10 -0.50 -32.58
CA SER A 232 12.78 -1.74 -31.88
C SER A 232 13.67 -2.03 -30.66
N ARG A 233 14.72 -1.23 -30.44
CA ARG A 233 15.63 -1.29 -29.28
C ARG A 233 15.27 -0.29 -28.18
N VAL A 234 14.18 0.44 -28.33
CA VAL A 234 13.78 1.51 -27.42
C VAL A 234 12.51 1.16 -26.67
N LEU A 235 12.53 1.42 -25.36
CA LEU A 235 11.34 1.47 -24.52
C LEU A 235 11.18 2.84 -23.89
N HIS A 236 9.94 3.30 -23.76
CA HIS A 236 9.57 4.46 -22.96
C HIS A 236 8.97 3.96 -21.65
N LEU A 237 9.61 4.31 -20.54
CA LEU A 237 9.20 3.92 -19.20
C LEU A 237 8.72 5.15 -18.45
N THR A 238 7.53 5.04 -17.87
CA THR A 238 6.98 6.04 -16.96
C THR A 238 6.64 5.37 -15.64
N ILE A 239 7.13 5.91 -14.53
CA ILE A 239 6.82 5.45 -13.18
C ILE A 239 6.08 6.58 -12.49
N HIS A 240 4.83 6.31 -12.13
CA HIS A 240 3.98 7.28 -11.44
C HIS A 240 4.29 7.33 -9.94
N ARG A 241 3.95 8.45 -9.30
CA ARG A 241 3.90 8.46 -7.84
C ARG A 241 2.73 7.57 -7.39
N PRO A 242 2.86 6.83 -6.28
CA PRO A 242 1.73 6.12 -5.71
C PRO A 242 0.58 7.12 -5.50
N SER A 243 -0.58 6.78 -6.06
CA SER A 243 -1.74 7.66 -6.14
C SER A 243 -2.13 8.15 -4.75
N ALA A 244 -2.16 9.46 -4.55
CA ALA A 244 -2.93 10.07 -3.48
C ALA A 244 -4.13 10.71 -4.18
N SER A 245 -5.30 10.09 -4.03
CA SER A 245 -6.57 10.46 -4.66
C SER A 245 -6.81 11.98 -4.65
N SER A 246 -6.36 12.62 -5.71
CA SER A 246 -6.72 13.94 -6.15
C SER A 246 -6.64 13.82 -7.66
N GLY A 247 -7.73 14.10 -8.37
CA GLY A 247 -7.82 13.98 -9.84
C GLY A 247 -6.91 14.95 -10.60
N ARG A 248 -5.74 15.29 -10.05
CA ARG A 248 -4.66 16.02 -10.68
C ARG A 248 -3.64 15.00 -11.18
N PRO A 249 -3.16 15.11 -12.42
CA PRO A 249 -2.06 14.28 -12.88
C PRO A 249 -0.83 14.57 -12.00
N SER A 250 -0.48 13.62 -11.15
CA SER A 250 0.79 13.69 -10.42
C SER A 250 1.92 13.66 -11.44
N GLN A 251 2.91 14.53 -11.28
CA GLN A 251 4.13 14.41 -12.06
C GLN A 251 4.73 12.99 -11.84
N PRO A 252 5.20 12.33 -12.90
CA PRO A 252 5.82 11.01 -12.76
C PRO A 252 7.13 11.12 -11.96
N LEU A 253 7.46 10.08 -11.21
CA LEU A 253 8.76 9.94 -10.55
C LEU A 253 9.89 9.81 -11.57
N LEU A 254 9.61 9.11 -12.67
CA LEU A 254 10.51 8.95 -13.80
C LEU A 254 9.69 8.89 -15.07
N ALA A 255 10.13 9.62 -16.09
CA ALA A 255 9.70 9.43 -17.47
C ALA A 255 10.96 9.49 -18.31
N ALA A 256 11.37 8.35 -18.88
CA ALA A 256 12.66 8.24 -19.55
C ALA A 256 12.61 7.25 -20.73
N LYS A 257 13.47 7.53 -21.71
CA LYS A 257 13.74 6.65 -22.84
C LYS A 257 14.87 5.69 -22.46
N PHE A 258 14.63 4.41 -22.62
CA PHE A 258 15.57 3.33 -22.38
C PHE A 258 15.99 2.74 -23.71
N ILE A 259 17.28 2.78 -24.02
CA ILE A 259 17.87 2.24 -25.24
C ILE A 259 18.69 1.00 -24.88
N PHE A 260 18.40 -0.12 -25.53
CA PHE A 260 19.08 -1.39 -25.35
C PHE A 260 20.04 -1.67 -26.52
N ASP A 261 21.00 -2.57 -26.32
CA ASP A 261 22.00 -2.87 -27.36
C ASP A 261 21.36 -3.48 -28.61
N ASP A 262 20.36 -4.34 -28.41
CA ASP A 262 19.65 -5.08 -29.44
C ASP A 262 18.17 -5.29 -29.12
N HIS A 263 17.40 -5.74 -30.12
CA HIS A 263 15.96 -5.97 -30.00
C HIS A 263 15.59 -7.08 -29.00
N ILE A 264 16.43 -8.11 -28.88
CA ILE A 264 16.19 -9.25 -27.98
C ILE A 264 16.26 -8.76 -26.52
N ARG A 265 17.28 -7.96 -26.17
CA ARG A 265 17.41 -7.34 -24.84
C ARG A 265 16.25 -6.38 -24.54
N CYS A 266 15.85 -5.57 -25.52
CA CYS A 266 14.70 -4.67 -25.41
C CYS A 266 13.41 -5.45 -25.09
N MET A 267 13.11 -6.50 -25.87
CA MET A 267 11.92 -7.32 -25.65
C MET A 267 11.98 -8.11 -24.33
N ALA A 268 13.15 -8.64 -23.97
CA ALA A 268 13.35 -9.30 -22.68
C ALA A 268 13.08 -8.35 -21.50
N ALA A 269 13.58 -7.11 -21.57
CA ALA A 269 13.29 -6.09 -20.58
C ALA A 269 11.78 -5.79 -20.51
N LYS A 270 11.14 -5.52 -21.66
CA LYS A 270 9.69 -5.25 -21.73
C LYS A 270 8.86 -6.37 -21.10
N GLN A 271 9.12 -7.62 -21.46
CA GLN A 271 8.41 -8.78 -20.94
C GLN A 271 8.59 -8.93 -19.43
N ARG A 272 9.82 -8.79 -18.92
CA ARG A 272 10.10 -8.91 -17.49
C ARG A 272 9.46 -7.78 -16.69
N LEU A 273 9.41 -6.56 -17.22
CA LEU A 273 8.75 -5.43 -16.57
C LEU A 273 7.23 -5.62 -16.49
N ILE A 274 6.59 -6.02 -17.58
CA ILE A 274 5.14 -6.30 -17.61
C ILE A 274 4.81 -7.45 -16.65
N LYS A 275 5.55 -8.55 -16.72
CA LYS A 275 5.36 -9.70 -15.82
C LYS A 275 5.65 -9.33 -14.36
N GLY A 276 6.67 -8.52 -14.12
CA GLY A 276 7.04 -8.00 -12.80
C GLY A 276 5.93 -7.15 -12.18
N ARG A 277 5.35 -6.23 -12.96
CA ARG A 277 4.18 -5.43 -12.56
C ARG A 277 3.01 -6.32 -12.15
N MET A 278 2.65 -7.30 -12.99
CA MET A 278 1.55 -8.22 -12.68
C MET A 278 1.82 -9.03 -11.42
N LYS A 279 3.04 -9.56 -11.26
CA LYS A 279 3.44 -10.34 -10.08
C LYS A 279 3.45 -9.48 -8.81
N ALA A 280 3.87 -8.23 -8.89
CA ALA A 280 3.85 -7.29 -7.76
C ALA A 280 2.41 -7.03 -7.28
N ARG A 281 1.49 -6.74 -8.21
CA ARG A 281 0.05 -6.55 -7.90
C ARG A 281 -0.57 -7.83 -7.34
N GLN A 282 -0.31 -8.98 -7.97
CA GLN A 282 -0.81 -10.28 -7.50
C GLN A 282 -0.32 -10.62 -6.10
N ARG A 283 0.92 -10.29 -5.75
CA ARG A 283 1.45 -10.45 -4.38
C ARG A 283 0.67 -9.63 -3.36
N LYS A 284 0.37 -8.37 -3.67
CA LYS A 284 -0.44 -7.52 -2.78
C LYS A 284 -1.86 -8.04 -2.64
N LEU A 285 -2.51 -8.42 -3.74
CA LEU A 285 -3.84 -9.05 -3.70
C LEU A 285 -3.83 -10.32 -2.84
N HIS A 286 -2.79 -11.16 -2.96
CA HIS A 286 -2.65 -12.35 -2.13
C HIS A 286 -2.45 -12.01 -0.65
N GLN A 287 -1.72 -10.94 -0.32
CA GLN A 287 -1.63 -10.45 1.07
C GLN A 287 -3.00 -9.99 1.58
N ILE A 288 -3.79 -9.29 0.76
CA ILE A 288 -5.16 -8.90 1.13
C ILE A 288 -6.05 -10.14 1.29
N ALA A 289 -5.95 -11.13 0.41
CA ALA A 289 -6.70 -12.39 0.55
C ALA A 289 -6.39 -13.11 1.87
N ARG A 290 -5.14 -13.07 2.32
CA ARG A 290 -4.74 -13.60 3.63
C ARG A 290 -5.28 -12.76 4.79
N LEU A 291 -5.25 -11.42 4.67
CA LEU A 291 -5.87 -10.51 5.63
C LEU A 291 -7.37 -10.75 5.77
N LEU A 292 -8.01 -11.11 4.66
CA LEU A 292 -9.42 -11.46 4.58
C LEU A 292 -9.67 -12.95 4.84
N GLU A 293 -8.68 -13.76 5.22
CA GLU A 293 -8.82 -15.21 5.49
C GLU A 293 -9.61 -15.99 4.42
N LEU A 294 -9.39 -15.67 3.14
CA LEU A 294 -10.02 -16.35 2.03
C LEU A 294 -9.47 -17.78 1.86
N PRO A 295 -10.30 -18.77 1.46
CA PRO A 295 -9.84 -20.13 1.20
C PRO A 295 -8.74 -20.19 0.14
N SER A 296 -7.71 -21.00 0.38
CA SER A 296 -6.51 -21.10 -0.46
C SER A 296 -6.80 -21.52 -1.91
N HIS A 297 -7.96 -22.14 -2.17
CA HIS A 297 -8.38 -22.61 -3.50
C HIS A 297 -8.76 -21.49 -4.48
N LEU A 298 -9.01 -20.27 -3.98
CA LEU A 298 -9.28 -19.07 -4.80
C LEU A 298 -8.01 -18.28 -5.14
N GLN A 299 -6.82 -18.79 -4.79
CA GLN A 299 -5.55 -18.12 -5.01
C GLN A 299 -4.80 -18.74 -6.21
N PRO A 300 -4.63 -18.02 -7.33
CA PRO A 300 -3.69 -18.45 -8.36
C PRO A 300 -2.28 -18.25 -7.80
N CYS A 301 -1.56 -19.34 -7.56
CA CYS A 301 -0.14 -19.32 -7.24
C CYS A 301 0.67 -19.78 -8.46
N PRO A 302 1.76 -19.07 -8.78
CA PRO A 302 3.00 -19.81 -8.91
C PRO A 302 4.07 -19.14 -8.03
N SER A 303 4.43 -19.83 -6.95
CA SER A 303 5.72 -19.60 -6.29
C SER A 303 6.86 -19.98 -7.22
N PRO A 304 7.90 -19.14 -7.36
CA PRO A 304 9.27 -19.68 -7.18
C PRO A 304 10.24 -18.66 -6.52
N PRO A 305 11.48 -19.09 -6.18
CA PRO A 305 12.06 -19.10 -4.83
C PRO A 305 12.53 -17.72 -4.34
N ALA A 306 12.21 -17.37 -3.08
CA ALA A 306 12.51 -16.07 -2.48
C ALA A 306 13.91 -15.94 -1.85
N HIS A 307 14.80 -16.92 -2.02
CA HIS A 307 16.02 -17.02 -1.22
C HIS A 307 17.17 -16.11 -1.66
N ALA A 308 17.26 -15.67 -2.91
CA ALA A 308 18.38 -14.85 -3.37
C ALA A 308 18.26 -13.37 -2.93
N LEU A 309 17.06 -12.78 -3.05
CA LEU A 309 16.86 -11.33 -2.85
C LEU A 309 16.65 -10.96 -1.37
N HIS A 310 16.17 -11.90 -0.55
CA HIS A 310 16.04 -11.70 0.90
C HIS A 310 17.42 -11.54 1.58
N THR A 311 18.42 -12.28 1.09
CA THR A 311 19.81 -12.18 1.55
C THR A 311 20.41 -10.81 1.21
N MET A 312 20.15 -10.31 -0.01
CA MET A 312 20.60 -8.98 -0.46
C MET A 312 20.01 -7.84 0.41
N ARG A 313 18.74 -7.95 0.81
CA ARG A 313 18.08 -6.97 1.70
C ARG A 313 18.65 -6.97 3.12
N GLN A 314 18.94 -8.15 3.66
CA GLN A 314 19.55 -8.25 5.00
C GLN A 314 20.97 -7.69 5.04
N GLU A 315 21.72 -7.82 3.95
CA GLU A 315 23.09 -7.33 3.85
C GLU A 315 23.14 -5.80 3.70
N ALA A 316 22.25 -5.21 2.89
CA ALA A 316 22.10 -3.76 2.79
C ALA A 316 21.74 -3.12 4.15
N HIS A 317 20.79 -3.72 4.89
CA HIS A 317 20.43 -3.25 6.23
C HIS A 317 21.56 -3.40 7.27
N ARG A 318 22.33 -4.49 7.22
CA ARG A 318 23.50 -4.69 8.09
C ARG A 318 24.57 -3.63 7.84
N GLN A 319 24.81 -3.28 6.58
CA GLN A 319 25.82 -2.29 6.21
C GLN A 319 25.39 -0.85 6.53
N ALA A 320 24.09 -0.53 6.43
CA ALA A 320 23.56 0.75 6.87
C ALA A 320 23.74 0.96 8.39
N ARG A 321 23.52 -0.08 9.22
CA ARG A 321 23.75 -0.02 10.67
C ARG A 321 25.22 0.17 11.04
N ASN A 322 26.15 -0.42 10.27
CA ASN A 322 27.58 -0.28 10.52
C ASN A 322 28.16 1.08 10.12
N ARG A 323 27.42 1.91 9.37
CA ARG A 323 27.80 3.29 9.02
C ARG A 323 27.42 4.33 10.09
N VAL A 324 26.57 3.97 11.06
CA VAL A 324 26.15 4.88 12.15
C VAL A 324 27.12 4.84 13.33
N TRP A 325 28.05 3.88 13.36
CA TRP A 325 29.00 3.66 14.45
C TRP A 325 30.47 3.74 13.98
N LYS A 326 30.76 4.57 12.98
CA LYS A 326 32.13 4.92 12.58
C LYS A 326 32.28 6.41 12.33
#